data_AF-A0A950H7X3-F1
#
_entry.id   AF-A0A950H7X3-F1
#
_cell.length_a   1.000
_cell.length_b   1.000
_cell.length_c   1.000
_cell.angle_alpha   90.00
_cell.angle_beta   90.00
_cell.angle_gamma   90.00
#
_symmetry.space_group_name_H-M   'P 1'
#
loop_
_entity.id
_entity.type
_entity.pdbx_description
1 polymer ?
#
loop_
_entity_poly.entity_id
_entity_poly.type
_entity_poly.pdbx_seq_one_letter_code
_entity_poly.pdbx_strand_id
1 'polypeptide(L)'
;MSDSPTLEGLRLVFWRPSLALRELAWRWSFAITAWLLVLFLAVEYLDSLSVTRGDLLLLRSGLPWLAMGAIRHILLSGAERLAAATSIVLLAIGALWMVAGSAGRAATLHAIVRVRARREVSRGSSELPATGKSSARSASSPWLVAGVLLGVHFLRLGLLSTALVGWAGALILAGLPLSEPDPQPGLAFLLFFGLTSTVVLLWQPMDQLLSMAPLFSIRDGEGLFASICAATRFVLARSGSILRTGALFLVIHVVLFFAATSLASMLLTLSSILPRTMVAGLILLALVYLVLFDFLQVAKLAAYISIVNEGYANFRPAQAGQQLPRLSMPGRPRPADAAMSDIAGLRPPLEPV
;
A
#
# COMPACT_ATOMS: atom_id res chain seq x y z
N MET A 1 22.60 -1.66 -23.08
CA MET A 1 22.67 -1.62 -21.60
C MET A 1 21.23 -1.60 -21.10
N SER A 2 20.82 -2.57 -20.28
CA SER A 2 19.49 -2.53 -19.65
C SER A 2 19.49 -1.42 -18.61
N ASP A 3 18.58 -0.45 -18.74
CA ASP A 3 18.35 0.57 -17.72
C ASP A 3 18.03 -0.13 -16.40
N SER A 4 18.61 0.34 -15.29
CA SER A 4 18.27 -0.23 -13.97
C SER A 4 16.78 -0.07 -13.69
N PRO A 5 16.10 -1.06 -13.05
CA PRO A 5 14.66 -1.01 -12.82
C PRO A 5 14.22 0.22 -12.01
N THR A 6 15.08 0.67 -11.10
CA THR A 6 14.89 1.91 -10.33
C THR A 6 14.84 3.14 -11.23
N LEU A 7 15.77 3.25 -12.18
CA LEU A 7 15.84 4.38 -13.11
C LEU A 7 14.66 4.34 -14.08
N GLU A 8 14.24 3.15 -14.53
CA GLU A 8 13.03 3.03 -15.36
C GLU A 8 11.77 3.49 -14.60
N GLY A 9 11.65 3.14 -13.32
CA GLY A 9 10.56 3.59 -12.46
C GLY A 9 10.52 5.11 -12.31
N LEU A 10 11.65 5.73 -11.93
CA LEU A 10 11.77 7.20 -11.83
C LEU A 10 11.48 7.89 -13.16
N ARG A 11 12.05 7.36 -14.26
CA ARG A 11 11.83 7.84 -15.61
C ARG A 11 10.34 7.79 -15.96
N LEU A 12 9.66 6.66 -15.73
CA LEU A 12 8.24 6.53 -16.09
C LEU A 12 7.38 7.61 -15.44
N VAL A 13 7.60 7.90 -14.15
CA VAL A 13 6.82 8.90 -13.42
C VAL A 13 7.18 10.32 -13.87
N PHE A 14 8.46 10.60 -14.10
CA PHE A 14 8.91 11.92 -14.59
C PHE A 14 8.36 12.25 -15.98
N TRP A 15 8.31 11.27 -16.89
CA TRP A 15 7.75 11.47 -18.24
C TRP A 15 6.22 11.47 -18.27
N ARG A 16 5.55 10.94 -17.24
CA ARG A 16 4.09 10.88 -17.15
C ARG A 16 3.61 11.31 -15.76
N PRO A 17 3.73 12.61 -15.43
CA PRO A 17 3.33 13.14 -14.13
C PRO A 17 1.84 12.90 -13.85
N SER A 18 1.01 12.71 -14.88
CA SER A 18 -0.40 12.35 -14.72
C SER A 18 -0.63 11.05 -13.94
N LEU A 19 0.33 10.11 -13.93
CA LEU A 19 0.25 8.92 -13.08
C LEU A 19 0.41 9.28 -11.60
N ALA A 20 1.41 10.11 -11.28
CA ALA A 20 1.62 10.59 -9.91
C ALA A 20 0.48 11.50 -9.44
N LEU A 21 0.01 12.42 -10.29
CA LEU A 21 -1.08 13.34 -9.96
C LEU A 21 -2.39 12.63 -9.65
N ARG A 22 -2.71 11.52 -10.33
CA ARG A 22 -3.89 10.71 -10.00
C ARG A 22 -3.76 10.07 -8.63
N GLU A 23 -2.60 9.47 -8.33
CA GLU A 23 -2.34 8.88 -7.03
C GLU A 23 -2.39 9.94 -5.92
N LEU A 24 -1.79 11.11 -6.19
CA LEU A 24 -1.78 12.26 -5.29
C LEU A 24 -3.20 12.75 -5.02
N ALA A 25 -4.01 12.92 -6.05
CA ALA A 25 -5.37 13.46 -5.94
C ALA A 25 -6.24 12.63 -4.99
N TRP A 26 -6.27 11.30 -5.13
CA TRP A 26 -7.11 10.48 -4.24
C TRP A 26 -6.55 10.41 -2.82
N ARG A 27 -5.22 10.33 -2.65
CA ARG A 27 -4.58 10.29 -1.32
C ARG A 27 -4.78 11.60 -0.55
N TRP A 28 -4.68 12.72 -1.24
CA TRP A 28 -4.85 14.04 -0.63
C TRP A 28 -6.31 14.34 -0.32
N SER A 29 -7.24 13.98 -1.21
CA SER A 29 -8.68 14.07 -0.91
C SER A 29 -9.05 13.22 0.32
N PHE A 30 -8.52 12.00 0.41
CA PHE A 30 -8.67 11.15 1.60
C PHE A 30 -8.07 11.82 2.84
N ALA A 31 -6.83 12.29 2.76
CA ALA A 31 -6.12 12.89 3.90
C ALA A 31 -6.84 14.13 4.42
N ILE A 32 -7.30 15.02 3.54
CA ILE A 32 -8.07 16.21 3.90
C ILE A 32 -9.37 15.79 4.60
N THR A 33 -10.10 14.82 4.04
CA THR A 33 -11.35 14.33 4.65
C THR A 33 -11.10 13.72 6.03
N ALA A 34 -10.06 12.90 6.17
CA ALA A 34 -9.67 12.31 7.45
C ALA A 34 -9.29 13.39 8.48
N TRP A 35 -8.52 14.41 8.08
CA TRP A 35 -8.18 15.54 8.94
C TRP A 35 -9.40 16.35 9.37
N LEU A 36 -10.35 16.58 8.47
CA LEU A 36 -11.61 17.26 8.81
C LEU A 36 -12.44 16.45 9.82
N LEU A 37 -12.50 15.12 9.68
CA LEU A 37 -13.18 14.25 10.64
C LEU A 37 -12.50 14.27 12.02
N VAL A 38 -11.16 14.26 12.06
CA VAL A 38 -10.39 14.38 13.30
C VAL A 38 -10.57 15.76 13.94
N LEU A 39 -10.59 16.83 13.14
CA LEU A 39 -10.84 18.18 13.63
C LEU A 39 -12.26 18.31 14.22
N PHE A 40 -13.26 17.75 13.53
CA PHE A 40 -14.64 17.73 14.03
C PHE A 40 -14.74 16.95 15.34
N LEU A 41 -14.08 15.79 15.43
CA LEU A 41 -13.97 15.02 16.67
C LEU A 41 -13.32 15.82 17.80
N ALA A 42 -12.27 16.59 17.50
CA ALA A 42 -11.59 17.42 18.49
C ALA A 42 -12.49 18.55 18.99
N VAL A 43 -13.24 19.21 18.11
CA VAL A 43 -14.22 20.25 18.50
C VAL A 43 -15.33 19.65 19.37
N GLU A 44 -15.94 18.55 18.93
CA GLU A 44 -17.00 17.86 19.69
C GLU A 44 -16.49 17.39 21.07
N TYR A 45 -15.25 16.89 21.13
CA TYR A 45 -14.64 16.51 22.40
C TYR A 45 -14.48 17.72 23.32
N LEU A 46 -13.94 18.84 22.81
CA LEU A 46 -13.77 20.07 23.60
C LEU A 46 -15.11 20.60 24.14
N ASP A 47 -16.17 20.54 23.33
CA ASP A 47 -17.52 20.93 23.73
C ASP A 47 -18.12 19.97 24.78
N SER A 48 -17.68 18.71 24.79
CA SER A 48 -18.11 17.72 25.79
C SER A 48 -17.43 17.87 27.15
N LEU A 49 -16.36 18.67 27.26
CA LEU A 49 -15.61 18.84 28.50
C LEU A 49 -16.43 19.61 29.55
N SER A 50 -16.74 18.94 30.65
CA SER A 50 -17.32 19.62 31.81
C SER A 50 -16.23 20.37 32.59
N VAL A 51 -16.33 21.70 32.62
CA VAL A 51 -15.42 22.54 33.42
C VAL A 51 -16.14 23.01 34.67
N THR A 52 -15.72 22.51 35.83
CA THR A 52 -16.33 22.91 37.11
C THR A 52 -15.68 24.20 37.65
N ARG A 53 -16.39 24.92 38.52
CA ARG A 53 -15.82 26.09 39.21
C ARG A 53 -14.58 25.73 40.04
N GLY A 54 -14.53 24.52 40.58
CA GLY A 54 -13.37 24.00 41.31
C GLY A 54 -12.12 23.91 40.42
N ASP A 55 -12.27 23.39 39.20
CA ASP A 55 -11.17 23.29 38.24
C ASP A 55 -10.59 24.67 37.90
N LEU A 56 -11.46 25.68 37.72
CA LEU A 56 -11.03 27.06 37.47
C LEU A 56 -10.26 27.67 38.64
N LEU A 57 -10.64 27.37 39.89
CA LEU A 57 -9.91 27.83 41.07
C LEU A 57 -8.53 27.16 41.17
N LEU A 58 -8.45 25.86 40.88
CA LEU A 58 -7.18 25.13 40.86
C LEU A 58 -6.24 25.65 39.76
N LEU A 59 -6.76 25.95 38.57
CA LEU A 59 -6.00 26.58 37.49
C LEU A 59 -5.53 27.99 37.85
N ARG A 60 -6.36 28.77 38.55
CA ARG A 60 -6.02 30.14 38.97
C ARG A 60 -5.02 30.20 40.12
N SER A 61 -4.86 29.12 40.87
CA SER A 61 -3.95 29.08 42.03
C SER A 61 -2.47 29.31 41.68
N GLY A 62 -2.08 29.13 40.42
CA GLY A 62 -0.69 29.25 39.96
C GLY A 62 0.22 28.09 40.40
N LEU A 63 -0.32 27.09 41.10
CA LEU A 63 0.42 25.92 41.56
C LEU A 63 0.39 24.82 40.49
N PRO A 64 1.54 24.43 39.90
CA PRO A 64 1.56 23.58 38.70
C PRO A 64 1.02 22.17 38.93
N TRP A 65 1.19 21.60 40.14
CA TRP A 65 0.65 20.28 40.47
C TRP A 65 -0.89 20.29 40.62
N LEU A 66 -1.47 21.38 41.16
CA LEU A 66 -2.92 21.55 41.24
C LEU A 66 -3.53 21.78 39.86
N ALA A 67 -2.87 22.58 39.03
CA ALA A 67 -3.27 22.79 37.64
C ALA A 67 -3.27 21.47 36.86
N MET A 68 -2.24 20.63 37.02
CA MET A 68 -2.19 19.31 36.38
C MET A 68 -3.34 18.39 36.85
N GLY A 69 -3.69 18.43 38.15
CA GLY A 69 -4.83 17.70 38.70
C GLY A 69 -6.16 18.12 38.09
N ALA A 70 -6.39 19.44 37.97
CA ALA A 70 -7.58 20.00 37.33
C ALA A 70 -7.66 19.67 35.83
N ILE A 71 -6.54 19.80 35.10
CA ILE A 71 -6.45 19.42 33.68
C ILE A 71 -6.80 17.94 33.51
N ARG A 72 -6.23 17.05 34.34
CA ARG A 72 -6.54 15.62 34.29
C ARG A 72 -8.02 15.36 34.54
N HIS A 73 -8.62 16.01 35.53
CA HIS A 73 -10.06 15.87 35.83
C HIS A 73 -10.93 16.35 34.66
N ILE A 74 -10.65 17.53 34.10
CA ILE A 74 -11.36 18.07 32.93
C ILE A 74 -11.27 17.08 31.77
N LEU A 75 -10.06 16.64 31.40
CA LEU A 75 -9.84 15.74 30.26
C LEU A 75 -10.50 14.37 30.46
N LEU A 76 -10.48 13.83 31.67
CA LEU A 76 -11.11 12.54 31.98
C LEU A 76 -12.63 12.62 32.03
N SER A 77 -13.21 13.81 32.28
CA SER A 77 -14.67 13.96 32.36
C SER A 77 -15.39 13.63 31.04
N GLY A 78 -14.71 13.79 29.90
CA GLY A 78 -15.22 13.43 28.57
C GLY A 78 -14.68 12.10 28.00
N ALA A 79 -13.94 11.31 28.78
CA ALA A 79 -13.17 10.18 28.24
C ALA A 79 -14.04 9.09 27.57
N GLU A 80 -15.20 8.76 28.15
CA GLU A 80 -16.11 7.76 27.57
C GLU A 80 -16.68 8.21 26.23
N ARG A 81 -17.11 9.47 26.13
CA ARG A 81 -17.61 10.07 24.89
C ARG A 81 -16.52 10.14 23.83
N LEU A 82 -15.31 10.54 24.23
CA LEU A 82 -14.15 10.57 23.34
C LEU A 82 -13.84 9.16 22.82
N ALA A 83 -13.84 8.14 23.67
CA ALA A 83 -13.56 6.77 23.25
C ALA A 83 -14.60 6.26 22.24
N ALA A 84 -15.89 6.52 22.50
CA ALA A 84 -16.97 6.16 21.59
C ALA A 84 -16.85 6.91 20.24
N ALA A 85 -16.70 8.23 20.26
CA ALA A 85 -16.59 9.05 19.06
C ALA A 85 -15.31 8.74 18.26
N THR A 86 -14.18 8.51 18.93
CA THR A 86 -12.93 8.06 18.32
C THR A 86 -13.11 6.73 17.61
N SER A 87 -13.81 5.78 18.24
CA SER A 87 -14.08 4.47 17.62
C SER A 87 -14.90 4.61 16.33
N ILE A 88 -15.95 5.45 16.35
CA ILE A 88 -16.78 5.75 15.17
C ILE A 88 -15.93 6.41 14.07
N VAL A 89 -15.15 7.42 14.40
CA VAL A 89 -14.30 8.17 13.45
C VAL A 89 -13.22 7.27 12.84
N LEU A 90 -12.57 6.41 13.64
CA LEU A 90 -11.59 5.45 13.16
C LEU A 90 -12.21 4.44 12.19
N LEU A 91 -13.41 3.93 12.50
CA LEU A 91 -14.14 3.03 11.59
C LEU A 91 -14.52 3.74 10.28
N ALA A 92 -14.98 4.99 10.35
CA ALA A 92 -15.33 5.80 9.19
C ALA A 92 -14.10 6.08 8.31
N ILE A 93 -12.98 6.49 8.90
CA ILE A 93 -11.71 6.71 8.20
C ILE A 93 -11.21 5.40 7.58
N GLY A 94 -11.30 4.28 8.32
CA GLY A 94 -10.92 2.96 7.83
C GLY A 94 -11.74 2.53 6.60
N ALA A 95 -13.07 2.67 6.66
CA ALA A 95 -13.95 2.38 5.53
C ALA A 95 -13.67 3.28 4.33
N LEU A 96 -13.49 4.59 4.57
CA LEU A 96 -13.14 5.56 3.53
C LEU A 96 -11.79 5.22 2.88
N TRP A 97 -10.78 4.83 3.66
CA TRP A 97 -9.48 4.38 3.16
C TRP A 97 -9.60 3.14 2.28
N MET A 98 -10.42 2.17 2.68
CA MET A 98 -10.64 0.97 1.88
C MET A 98 -11.24 1.29 0.52
N VAL A 99 -12.29 2.11 0.47
CA VAL A 99 -12.97 2.49 -0.77
C VAL A 99 -12.08 3.36 -1.65
N ALA A 100 -11.54 4.45 -1.09
CA ALA A 100 -10.69 5.39 -1.81
C ALA A 100 -9.39 4.73 -2.29
N GLY A 101 -8.76 3.93 -1.43
CA GLY A 101 -7.55 3.18 -1.75
C GLY A 101 -7.79 2.18 -2.87
N SER A 102 -8.88 1.41 -2.81
CA SER A 102 -9.21 0.42 -3.85
C SER A 102 -9.46 1.09 -5.20
N ALA A 103 -10.28 2.14 -5.22
CA ALA A 103 -10.58 2.89 -6.45
C ALA A 103 -9.35 3.59 -7.03
N GLY A 104 -8.56 4.25 -6.17
CA GLY A 104 -7.32 4.92 -6.54
C GLY A 104 -6.29 3.95 -7.11
N ARG A 105 -6.08 2.81 -6.45
CA ARG A 105 -5.14 1.78 -6.89
C ARG A 105 -5.57 1.09 -8.18
N ALA A 106 -6.86 0.80 -8.36
CA ALA A 106 -7.39 0.33 -9.63
C ALA A 106 -7.05 1.30 -10.77
N ALA A 107 -7.35 2.59 -10.59
CA ALA A 107 -7.12 3.62 -11.59
C ALA A 107 -5.62 3.76 -11.95
N THR A 108 -4.74 3.75 -10.94
CA THR A 108 -3.28 3.87 -11.13
C THR A 108 -2.72 2.64 -11.84
N LEU A 109 -3.07 1.42 -11.40
CA LEU A 109 -2.56 0.19 -12.01
C LEU A 109 -3.06 0.01 -13.44
N HIS A 110 -4.35 0.26 -13.71
CA HIS A 110 -4.88 0.24 -15.08
C HIS A 110 -4.18 1.26 -15.99
N ALA A 111 -3.87 2.44 -15.46
CA ALA A 111 -3.14 3.45 -16.23
C ALA A 111 -1.73 2.95 -16.58
N ILE A 112 -0.97 2.43 -15.61
CA ILE A 112 0.40 1.94 -15.83
C ILE A 112 0.42 0.78 -16.84
N VAL A 113 -0.45 -0.21 -16.67
CA VAL A 113 -0.54 -1.36 -17.60
C VAL A 113 -0.89 -0.89 -19.02
N ARG A 114 -1.85 0.04 -19.16
CA ARG A 114 -2.23 0.61 -20.46
C ARG A 114 -1.10 1.40 -21.11
N VAL A 115 -0.34 2.19 -20.33
CA VAL A 115 0.83 2.93 -20.82
C VAL A 115 1.87 1.96 -21.39
N ARG A 116 2.11 0.85 -20.70
CA ARG A 116 3.14 -0.13 -21.09
C ARG A 116 2.72 -0.93 -22.32
N ALA A 117 1.48 -1.41 -22.36
CA ALA A 117 0.92 -2.10 -23.52
C ALA A 117 1.06 -1.26 -24.81
N ARG A 118 0.82 0.06 -24.73
CA ARG A 118 1.03 0.97 -25.86
C ARG A 118 2.51 1.07 -26.29
N ARG A 119 3.44 1.12 -25.33
CA ARG A 119 4.89 1.16 -25.63
C ARG A 119 5.38 -0.12 -26.28
N GLU A 120 4.86 -1.28 -25.89
CA GLU A 120 5.22 -2.57 -26.48
C GLU A 120 4.77 -2.67 -27.94
N VAL A 121 3.55 -2.21 -28.25
CA VAL A 121 3.07 -2.11 -29.64
C VAL A 121 3.93 -1.14 -30.46
N SER A 122 4.27 0.04 -29.93
CA SER A 122 5.10 1.03 -30.63
C SER A 122 6.55 0.60 -30.85
N ARG A 123 7.08 -0.33 -30.03
CA ARG A 123 8.44 -0.86 -30.20
C ARG A 123 8.58 -1.85 -31.35
N GLY A 124 7.51 -2.11 -32.10
CA GLY A 124 7.61 -2.88 -33.34
C GLY A 124 7.97 -4.34 -33.11
N SER A 125 7.51 -4.94 -32.00
CA SER A 125 7.53 -6.39 -31.78
C SER A 125 6.60 -7.08 -32.78
N SER A 126 6.91 -6.99 -34.07
CA SER A 126 6.10 -7.42 -35.21
C SER A 126 6.28 -8.91 -35.53
N GLU A 127 6.99 -9.66 -34.68
CA GLU A 127 7.31 -11.09 -34.86
C GLU A 127 6.61 -12.01 -33.85
N LEU A 128 5.36 -11.71 -33.46
CA LEU A 128 4.52 -12.71 -32.80
C LEU A 128 3.44 -13.19 -33.77
N PRO A 129 3.46 -14.46 -34.21
CA PRO A 129 2.51 -14.99 -35.17
C PRO A 129 1.09 -14.87 -34.63
N ALA A 130 0.25 -14.18 -35.40
CA ALA A 130 -1.15 -13.89 -35.12
C ALA A 130 -2.08 -15.14 -35.14
N THR A 131 -1.54 -16.35 -35.03
CA THR A 131 -2.29 -17.61 -35.25
C THR A 131 -2.70 -18.33 -33.96
N GLY A 132 -2.30 -17.84 -32.79
CA GLY A 132 -2.82 -18.31 -31.52
C GLY A 132 -4.04 -17.51 -31.08
N LYS A 133 -5.24 -18.06 -31.25
CA LYS A 133 -6.46 -17.69 -30.49
C LYS A 133 -6.32 -17.97 -28.98
N SER A 134 -5.14 -17.76 -28.39
CA SER A 134 -4.84 -18.05 -26.99
C SER A 134 -5.05 -16.80 -26.15
N SER A 135 -6.11 -16.82 -25.34
CA SER A 135 -6.30 -15.94 -24.17
C SER A 135 -6.42 -14.45 -24.44
N ALA A 136 -7.05 -14.05 -25.55
CA ALA A 136 -7.77 -12.79 -25.54
C ALA A 136 -8.81 -12.83 -24.41
N ARG A 137 -8.52 -12.11 -23.32
CA ARG A 137 -9.50 -11.69 -22.31
C ARG A 137 -10.22 -12.84 -21.59
N SER A 138 -9.53 -13.47 -20.64
CA SER A 138 -10.20 -13.51 -19.33
C SER A 138 -10.27 -12.03 -18.92
N ALA A 139 -11.33 -11.35 -19.34
CA ALA A 139 -11.69 -10.07 -18.77
C ALA A 139 -12.04 -10.43 -17.33
N SER A 140 -11.02 -10.46 -16.47
CA SER A 140 -11.22 -10.55 -15.03
C SER A 140 -12.27 -9.50 -14.75
N SER A 141 -13.42 -9.99 -14.31
CA SER A 141 -14.58 -9.14 -14.24
C SER A 141 -14.23 -7.93 -13.37
N PRO A 142 -14.59 -6.69 -13.75
CA PRO A 142 -14.21 -5.51 -12.98
C PRO A 142 -14.61 -5.64 -11.49
N TRP A 143 -15.67 -6.40 -11.19
CA TRP A 143 -16.07 -6.72 -9.82
C TRP A 143 -15.11 -7.67 -9.09
N LEU A 144 -14.48 -8.63 -9.76
CA LEU A 144 -13.46 -9.51 -9.17
C LEU A 144 -12.24 -8.69 -8.74
N VAL A 145 -11.75 -7.83 -9.64
CA VAL A 145 -10.59 -6.97 -9.37
C VAL A 145 -10.90 -6.00 -8.22
N ALA A 146 -12.10 -5.40 -8.23
CA ALA A 146 -12.56 -4.53 -7.14
C ALA A 146 -12.64 -5.28 -5.80
N GLY A 147 -13.16 -6.51 -5.78
CA GLY A 147 -13.23 -7.35 -4.59
C GLY A 147 -11.84 -7.72 -4.04
N VAL A 148 -10.89 -8.05 -4.91
CA VAL A 148 -9.50 -8.33 -4.49
C VAL A 148 -8.83 -7.08 -3.93
N LEU A 149 -8.99 -5.93 -4.59
CA LEU A 149 -8.46 -4.66 -4.08
C LEU A 149 -9.04 -4.31 -2.71
N LEU A 150 -10.36 -4.45 -2.55
CA LEU A 150 -11.04 -4.20 -1.27
C LEU A 150 -10.51 -5.14 -0.18
N GLY A 151 -10.37 -6.43 -0.49
CA GLY A 151 -9.79 -7.42 0.44
C GLY A 151 -8.34 -7.10 0.82
N VAL A 152 -7.51 -6.66 -0.12
CA VAL A 152 -6.14 -6.22 0.17
C VAL A 152 -6.15 -4.99 1.08
N HIS A 153 -6.99 -3.99 0.81
CA HIS A 153 -7.09 -2.80 1.65
C HIS A 153 -7.65 -3.10 3.05
N PHE A 154 -8.57 -4.06 3.17
CA PHE A 154 -9.05 -4.57 4.45
C PHE A 154 -7.91 -5.19 5.26
N LEU A 155 -7.10 -6.07 4.64
CA LEU A 155 -5.92 -6.66 5.29
C LEU A 155 -4.90 -5.60 5.70
N ARG A 156 -4.69 -4.57 4.87
CA ARG A 156 -3.79 -3.46 5.21
C ARG A 156 -4.33 -2.62 6.37
N LEU A 157 -5.65 -2.43 6.45
CA LEU A 157 -6.24 -1.77 7.63
C LEU A 157 -6.04 -2.61 8.88
N GLY A 158 -6.30 -3.93 8.81
CA GLY A 158 -6.03 -4.84 9.93
C GLY A 158 -4.57 -4.79 10.39
N LEU A 159 -3.64 -4.80 9.43
CA LEU A 159 -2.20 -4.68 9.67
C LEU A 159 -1.80 -3.31 10.27
N LEU A 160 -2.45 -2.22 9.85
CA LEU A 160 -2.25 -0.90 10.48
C LEU A 160 -2.77 -0.89 11.91
N SER A 161 -3.95 -1.48 12.15
CA SER A 161 -4.53 -1.57 13.49
C SER A 161 -3.64 -2.37 14.44
N THR A 162 -3.05 -3.49 14.00
CA THR A 162 -2.10 -4.25 14.83
C THR A 162 -0.83 -3.46 15.10
N ALA A 163 -0.33 -2.69 14.14
CA ALA A 163 0.82 -1.79 14.35
C ALA A 163 0.49 -0.68 15.39
N LEU A 164 -0.69 -0.06 15.30
CA LEU A 164 -1.15 0.94 16.28
C LEU A 164 -1.24 0.36 17.69
N VAL A 165 -1.80 -0.84 17.84
CA VAL A 165 -1.83 -1.56 19.14
C VAL A 165 -0.41 -1.84 19.62
N GLY A 166 0.49 -2.26 18.72
CA GLY A 166 1.91 -2.46 19.04
C GLY A 166 2.61 -1.20 19.54
N TRP A 167 2.37 -0.05 18.91
CA TRP A 167 2.93 1.24 19.36
C TRP A 167 2.34 1.71 20.69
N ALA A 168 1.04 1.51 20.90
CA ALA A 168 0.41 1.79 22.19
C ALA A 168 1.01 0.91 23.31
N GLY A 169 1.18 -0.39 23.05
CA GLY A 169 1.87 -1.30 23.96
C GLY A 169 3.31 -0.88 24.24
N ALA A 170 4.05 -0.46 23.21
CA ALA A 170 5.41 0.05 23.35
C ALA A 170 5.47 1.31 24.24
N LEU A 171 4.52 2.23 24.10
CA LEU A 171 4.42 3.43 24.92
C LEU A 171 4.11 3.10 26.38
N ILE A 172 3.17 2.17 26.63
CA ILE A 172 2.83 1.72 27.99
C ILE A 172 4.04 1.07 28.66
N LEU A 173 4.69 0.11 27.98
CA LEU A 173 5.85 -0.61 28.52
C LEU A 173 7.04 0.33 28.78
N ALA A 174 7.30 1.28 27.87
CA ALA A 174 8.34 2.29 28.05
C ALA A 174 8.03 3.28 29.18
N GLY A 175 6.76 3.44 29.56
CA GLY A 175 6.34 4.29 30.67
C GLY A 175 6.53 3.66 32.06
N LEU A 176 6.65 2.33 32.15
CA LEU A 176 6.78 1.63 33.44
C LEU A 176 8.02 2.07 34.24
N PRO A 177 9.24 2.18 33.65
CA PRO A 177 10.42 2.64 34.38
C PRO A 177 10.35 4.09 34.89
N LEU A 178 9.43 4.90 34.36
CA LEU A 178 9.21 6.28 34.83
C LEU A 178 8.39 6.34 36.12
N SER A 179 7.76 5.24 36.52
CA SER A 179 6.93 5.15 37.73
C SER A 179 7.73 4.68 38.97
N GLU A 180 8.99 4.29 38.78
CA GLU A 180 9.86 3.85 39.87
C GLU A 180 10.43 5.05 40.67
N PRO A 181 10.82 4.85 41.95
CA PRO A 181 11.37 5.91 42.79
C PRO A 181 12.64 6.57 42.23
N ASP A 182 13.39 5.85 41.39
CA ASP A 182 14.58 6.32 40.69
C ASP A 182 14.34 6.22 39.16
N PRO A 183 13.70 7.23 38.55
CA PRO A 183 13.29 7.16 37.16
C PRO A 183 14.51 7.09 36.24
N GLN A 184 14.54 6.08 35.36
CA GLN A 184 15.59 5.89 34.36
C GLN A 184 15.11 6.31 32.96
N PRO A 185 15.14 7.62 32.63
CA PRO A 185 14.62 8.12 31.35
C PRO A 185 15.37 7.52 30.15
N GLY A 186 16.65 7.19 30.32
CA GLY A 186 17.45 6.52 29.28
C GLY A 186 16.93 5.12 28.94
N LEU A 187 16.56 4.32 29.95
CA LEU A 187 15.99 2.99 29.74
C LEU A 187 14.60 3.08 29.09
N ALA A 188 13.74 3.98 29.58
CA ALA A 188 12.43 4.25 28.98
C ALA A 188 12.54 4.61 27.49
N PHE A 189 13.48 5.50 27.16
CA PHE A 189 13.76 5.88 25.77
C PHE A 189 14.23 4.68 24.94
N LEU A 190 15.22 3.92 25.41
CA LEU A 190 15.74 2.74 24.69
C LEU A 190 14.65 1.68 24.47
N LEU A 191 13.80 1.41 25.46
CA LEU A 191 12.68 0.49 25.34
C LEU A 191 11.65 0.98 24.31
N PHE A 192 11.27 2.26 24.38
CA PHE A 192 10.33 2.84 23.42
C PHE A 192 10.85 2.71 21.99
N PHE A 193 12.09 3.14 21.73
CA PHE A 193 12.69 3.09 20.39
C PHE A 193 12.92 1.66 19.91
N GLY A 194 13.36 0.75 20.78
CA GLY A 194 13.55 -0.66 20.43
C GLY A 194 12.25 -1.36 20.04
N LEU A 195 11.19 -1.17 20.84
CA LEU A 195 9.88 -1.77 20.59
C LEU A 195 9.19 -1.16 19.36
N THR A 196 9.18 0.17 19.24
CA THR A 196 8.59 0.83 18.05
C THR A 196 9.34 0.46 16.78
N SER A 197 10.67 0.37 16.81
CA SER A 197 11.47 -0.12 15.68
C SER A 197 11.10 -1.55 15.30
N THR A 198 10.87 -2.43 16.29
CA THR A 198 10.42 -3.81 16.04
C THR A 198 9.07 -3.84 15.33
N VAL A 199 8.10 -3.03 15.80
CA VAL A 199 6.79 -2.91 15.15
C VAL A 199 6.95 -2.45 13.70
N VAL A 200 7.77 -1.41 13.45
CA VAL A 200 8.02 -0.90 12.10
C VAL A 200 8.70 -1.95 11.20
N LEU A 201 9.69 -2.67 11.72
CA LEU A 201 10.42 -3.71 10.98
C LEU A 201 9.53 -4.88 10.56
N LEU A 202 8.54 -5.25 11.38
CA LEU A 202 7.57 -6.30 11.05
C LEU A 202 6.46 -5.77 10.12
N TRP A 203 6.00 -4.55 10.35
CA TRP A 203 4.92 -3.93 9.59
C TRP A 203 5.31 -3.63 8.14
N GLN A 204 6.49 -3.04 7.92
CA GLN A 204 6.94 -2.57 6.61
C GLN A 204 6.96 -3.66 5.51
N PRO A 205 7.57 -4.85 5.70
CA PRO A 205 7.59 -5.89 4.67
C PRO A 205 6.18 -6.44 4.40
N MET A 206 5.33 -6.56 5.41
CA MET A 206 3.94 -7.01 5.24
C MET A 206 3.10 -6.00 4.45
N ASP A 207 3.21 -4.71 4.78
CA ASP A 207 2.51 -3.66 4.03
C ASP A 207 2.99 -3.63 2.56
N GLN A 208 4.30 -3.79 2.35
CA GLN A 208 4.87 -3.85 1.01
C GLN A 208 4.38 -5.08 0.22
N LEU A 209 4.30 -6.25 0.86
CA LEU A 209 3.78 -7.47 0.26
C LEU A 209 2.31 -7.29 -0.16
N LEU A 210 1.47 -6.78 0.75
CA LEU A 210 0.06 -6.50 0.46
C LEU A 210 -0.10 -5.44 -0.63
N SER A 211 0.78 -4.44 -0.68
CA SER A 211 0.79 -3.43 -1.74
C SER A 211 1.14 -4.00 -3.12
N MET A 212 1.89 -5.11 -3.18
CA MET A 212 2.21 -5.81 -4.44
C MET A 212 1.12 -6.77 -4.90
N ALA A 213 0.32 -7.36 -4.00
CA ALA A 213 -0.68 -8.37 -4.35
C ALA A 213 -1.66 -7.95 -5.48
N PRO A 214 -2.21 -6.72 -5.51
CA PRO A 214 -3.11 -6.29 -6.59
C PRO A 214 -2.52 -6.37 -8.00
N LEU A 215 -1.19 -6.29 -8.13
CA LEU A 215 -0.50 -6.40 -9.42
C LEU A 215 -0.74 -7.77 -10.06
N PHE A 216 -0.69 -8.84 -9.26
CA PHE A 216 -0.91 -10.21 -9.72
C PHE A 216 -2.40 -10.46 -10.03
N SER A 217 -3.31 -9.87 -9.26
CA SER A 217 -4.76 -9.97 -9.56
C SER A 217 -5.12 -9.32 -10.90
N ILE A 218 -4.63 -8.09 -11.16
CA ILE A 218 -4.94 -7.38 -12.40
C ILE A 218 -4.33 -8.08 -13.61
N ARG A 219 -3.14 -8.66 -13.45
CA ARG A 219 -2.41 -9.28 -14.55
C ARG A 219 -2.86 -10.72 -14.83
N ASP A 220 -2.98 -11.53 -13.79
CA ASP A 220 -3.20 -12.98 -13.91
C ASP A 220 -4.68 -13.35 -13.69
N GLY A 221 -5.53 -12.38 -13.29
CA GLY A 221 -6.95 -12.61 -13.01
C GLY A 221 -7.18 -13.43 -11.73
N GLU A 222 -6.16 -13.55 -10.89
CA GLU A 222 -6.20 -14.36 -9.67
C GLU A 222 -7.03 -13.71 -8.56
N GLY A 223 -7.66 -14.55 -7.73
CA GLY A 223 -8.34 -14.11 -6.50
C GLY A 223 -7.37 -13.58 -5.44
N LEU A 224 -7.90 -13.13 -4.30
CA LEU A 224 -7.14 -12.46 -3.23
C LEU A 224 -5.97 -13.30 -2.71
N PHE A 225 -6.25 -14.52 -2.24
CA PHE A 225 -5.22 -15.39 -1.66
C PHE A 225 -4.19 -15.85 -2.69
N ALA A 226 -4.62 -16.17 -3.91
CA ALA A 226 -3.73 -16.54 -5.00
C ALA A 226 -2.77 -15.40 -5.34
N SER A 227 -3.28 -14.16 -5.42
CA SER A 227 -2.48 -12.96 -5.66
C SER A 227 -1.48 -12.67 -4.54
N ILE A 228 -1.86 -12.91 -3.27
CA ILE A 228 -0.94 -12.80 -2.12
C ILE A 228 0.14 -13.88 -2.21
N CYS A 229 -0.22 -15.14 -2.47
CA CYS A 229 0.74 -16.23 -2.65
C CYS A 229 1.70 -15.97 -3.82
N ALA A 230 1.21 -15.39 -4.92
CA ALA A 230 2.03 -14.99 -6.06
C ALA A 230 3.00 -13.86 -5.67
N ALA A 231 2.53 -12.84 -4.95
CA ALA A 231 3.37 -11.78 -4.42
C ALA A 231 4.44 -12.31 -3.47
N THR A 232 4.10 -13.23 -2.56
CA THR A 232 5.05 -13.84 -1.63
C THR A 232 6.12 -14.63 -2.36
N ARG A 233 5.72 -15.51 -3.30
CA ARG A 233 6.67 -16.26 -4.14
C ARG A 233 7.58 -15.32 -4.94
N PHE A 234 7.04 -14.25 -5.47
CA PHE A 234 7.81 -13.23 -6.18
C PHE A 234 8.82 -12.53 -5.27
N VAL A 235 8.41 -12.13 -4.07
CA VAL A 235 9.29 -11.50 -3.07
C VAL A 235 10.42 -12.44 -2.65
N LEU A 236 10.12 -13.71 -2.43
CA LEU A 236 11.12 -14.71 -2.09
C LEU A 236 12.08 -15.00 -3.26
N ALA A 237 11.56 -15.13 -4.47
CA ALA A 237 12.36 -15.41 -5.66
C ALA A 237 13.24 -14.22 -6.09
N ARG A 238 12.86 -12.99 -5.75
CA ARG A 238 13.57 -11.75 -6.15
C ARG A 238 13.88 -10.82 -4.99
N SER A 239 14.11 -11.39 -3.81
CA SER A 239 14.39 -10.63 -2.58
C SER A 239 15.52 -9.63 -2.78
N GLY A 240 16.64 -10.03 -3.39
CA GLY A 240 17.78 -9.16 -3.66
C GLY A 240 17.45 -7.94 -4.53
N SER A 241 16.69 -8.12 -5.62
CA SER A 241 16.31 -7.01 -6.50
C SER A 241 15.31 -6.07 -5.84
N ILE A 242 14.36 -6.62 -5.07
CA ILE A 242 13.34 -5.85 -4.36
C ILE A 242 13.97 -5.08 -3.20
N LEU A 243 14.84 -5.71 -2.42
CA LEU A 243 15.58 -5.08 -1.33
C LEU A 243 16.50 -3.98 -1.86
N ARG A 244 17.26 -4.21 -2.94
CA ARG A 244 18.11 -3.18 -3.54
C ARG A 244 17.31 -1.97 -4.02
N THR A 245 16.19 -2.21 -4.69
CA THR A 245 15.31 -1.14 -5.16
C THR A 245 14.69 -0.39 -3.99
N GLY A 246 14.19 -1.11 -2.98
CA GLY A 246 13.63 -0.55 -1.75
C GLY A 246 14.65 0.29 -0.98
N ALA A 247 15.88 -0.20 -0.81
CA ALA A 247 16.97 0.50 -0.15
C ALA A 247 17.34 1.80 -0.88
N LEU A 248 17.40 1.80 -2.21
CA LEU A 248 17.65 3.02 -2.98
C LEU A 248 16.55 4.07 -2.77
N PHE A 249 15.28 3.68 -2.83
CA PHE A 249 14.18 4.61 -2.54
C PHE A 249 14.19 5.10 -1.09
N LEU A 250 14.59 4.24 -0.14
CA LEU A 250 14.77 4.62 1.26
C LEU A 250 15.89 5.65 1.41
N VAL A 251 17.04 5.47 0.77
CA VAL A 251 18.15 6.44 0.79
C VAL A 251 17.71 7.78 0.22
N ILE A 252 17.02 7.79 -0.93
CA ILE A 252 16.49 9.03 -1.52
C ILE A 252 15.51 9.72 -0.56
N HIS A 253 14.65 8.93 0.10
CA HIS A 253 13.71 9.46 1.08
C HIS A 253 14.41 10.06 2.30
N VAL A 254 15.42 9.38 2.85
CA VAL A 254 16.21 9.87 3.99
C VAL A 254 16.91 11.17 3.64
N VAL A 255 17.52 11.28 2.45
CA VAL A 255 18.13 12.53 1.96
C VAL A 255 17.10 13.66 1.87
N LEU A 256 15.92 13.37 1.29
CA LEU A 256 14.84 14.34 1.18
C LEU A 256 14.32 14.79 2.56
N PHE A 257 14.21 13.85 3.52
CA PHE A 257 13.82 14.15 4.89
C PHE A 257 14.82 15.07 5.57
N PHE A 258 16.13 14.77 5.49
CA PHE A 258 17.18 15.63 6.05
C PHE A 258 17.21 17.02 5.41
N ALA A 259 16.98 17.11 4.10
CA ALA A 259 16.89 18.39 3.41
C ALA A 259 15.69 19.21 3.91
N ALA A 260 14.52 18.58 4.04
CA ALA A 260 13.30 19.23 4.52
C ALA A 260 13.42 19.66 5.99
N THR A 261 13.99 18.83 6.86
CA THR A 261 14.19 19.19 8.28
C THR A 261 15.21 20.30 8.43
N SER A 262 16.32 20.27 7.67
CA SER A 262 17.32 21.35 7.67
C SER A 262 16.70 22.68 7.24
N LEU A 263 15.88 22.67 6.17
CA LEU A 263 15.19 23.88 5.71
C LEU A 263 14.13 24.35 6.71
N ALA A 264 13.41 23.44 7.36
CA ALA A 264 12.46 23.78 8.42
C ALA A 264 13.17 24.41 9.63
N SER A 265 14.31 23.87 10.05
CA SER A 265 15.15 24.44 11.11
C SER A 265 15.66 25.83 10.73
N MET A 266 16.09 26.03 9.48
CA MET A 266 16.47 27.36 8.98
C MET A 266 15.30 28.35 9.06
N LEU A 267 14.10 27.97 8.60
CA LEU A 267 12.90 28.80 8.72
C LEU A 267 12.53 29.10 10.17
N LEU A 268 12.70 28.13 11.08
CA LEU A 268 12.51 28.30 12.52
C LEU A 268 13.52 29.30 13.13
N THR A 269 14.78 29.29 12.70
CA THR A 269 15.76 30.29 13.18
C THR A 269 15.47 31.71 12.70
N LEU A 270 14.81 31.87 11.54
CA LEU A 270 14.36 33.15 11.00
C LEU A 270 13.03 33.64 11.58
N SER A 271 12.39 32.83 12.45
CA SER A 271 11.09 33.13 13.06
C SER A 271 11.05 34.44 13.84
N SER A 272 12.20 34.87 14.36
CA SER A 272 12.35 36.13 15.10
C SER A 272 12.12 37.37 14.25
N ILE A 273 12.26 37.29 12.92
CA ILE A 273 12.18 38.44 12.00
C ILE A 273 10.80 38.53 11.34
N LEU A 274 10.19 37.42 10.93
CA LEU A 274 8.86 37.41 10.28
C LEU A 274 7.97 36.23 10.77
N PRO A 275 7.25 36.38 11.89
CA PRO A 275 6.49 35.28 12.49
C PRO A 275 5.28 34.82 11.64
N ARG A 276 4.63 35.74 10.92
CA ARG A 276 3.42 35.40 10.14
C ARG A 276 3.73 34.64 8.85
N THR A 277 4.79 34.99 8.13
CA THR A 277 5.15 34.31 6.87
C THR A 277 5.82 32.95 7.12
N MET A 278 6.41 32.75 8.30
CA MET A 278 7.05 31.50 8.68
C MET A 278 6.08 30.31 8.70
N VAL A 279 4.88 30.48 9.29
CA VAL A 279 3.89 29.39 9.35
C VAL A 279 3.49 28.96 7.93
N ALA A 280 3.23 29.92 7.04
CA ALA A 280 2.94 29.64 5.64
C ALA A 280 4.12 28.94 4.94
N GLY A 281 5.36 29.38 5.20
CA GLY A 281 6.57 28.76 4.66
C GLY A 281 6.76 27.31 5.12
N LEU A 282 6.54 27.02 6.41
CA LEU A 282 6.62 25.66 6.96
C LEU A 282 5.52 24.75 6.41
N ILE A 283 4.29 25.27 6.29
CA ILE A 283 3.18 24.53 5.67
C ILE A 283 3.53 24.21 4.22
N LEU A 284 3.99 25.20 3.44
CA LEU A 284 4.37 24.98 2.04
C LEU A 284 5.51 23.95 1.93
N LEU A 285 6.53 24.05 2.78
CA LEU A 285 7.63 23.08 2.81
C LEU A 285 7.14 21.66 3.12
N ALA A 286 6.26 21.51 4.12
CA ALA A 286 5.65 20.22 4.45
C ALA A 286 4.84 19.67 3.27
N LEU A 287 4.05 20.50 2.58
CA LEU A 287 3.28 20.10 1.41
C LEU A 287 4.19 19.65 0.26
N VAL A 288 5.26 20.39 -0.03
CA VAL A 288 6.25 20.02 -1.07
C VAL A 288 6.90 18.69 -0.73
N TYR A 289 7.33 18.50 0.52
CA TYR A 289 7.90 17.24 0.99
C TYR A 289 6.93 16.06 0.81
N LEU A 290 5.65 16.24 1.18
CA LEU A 290 4.62 15.20 1.02
C LEU A 290 4.38 14.86 -0.45
N VAL A 291 4.32 15.85 -1.35
CA VAL A 291 4.20 15.61 -2.81
C VAL A 291 5.38 14.80 -3.32
N LEU A 292 6.60 15.16 -2.93
CA LEU A 292 7.81 14.45 -3.35
C LEU A 292 7.85 13.02 -2.80
N PHE A 293 7.43 12.82 -1.55
CA PHE A 293 7.31 11.49 -0.97
C PHE A 293 6.31 10.61 -1.75
N ASP A 294 5.13 11.16 -2.07
CA ASP A 294 4.13 10.44 -2.83
C ASP A 294 4.62 10.09 -4.24
N PHE A 295 5.37 10.99 -4.87
CA PHE A 295 6.03 10.73 -6.14
C PHE A 295 7.02 9.56 -6.06
N LEU A 296 7.84 9.51 -5.00
CA LEU A 296 8.78 8.41 -4.76
C LEU A 296 8.05 7.07 -4.57
N GLN A 297 6.90 7.05 -3.91
CA GLN A 297 6.10 5.83 -3.73
C GLN A 297 5.54 5.31 -5.07
N VAL A 298 5.08 6.19 -5.94
CA VAL A 298 4.61 5.81 -7.29
C VAL A 298 5.78 5.31 -8.14
N ALA A 299 6.95 5.95 -8.04
CA ALA A 299 8.16 5.52 -8.74
C ALA A 299 8.65 4.14 -8.26
N LYS A 300 8.59 3.89 -6.95
CA LYS A 300 8.89 2.59 -6.34
C LYS A 300 7.96 1.50 -6.88
N LEU A 301 6.65 1.78 -6.95
CA LEU A 301 5.68 0.85 -7.53
C LEU A 301 5.99 0.56 -9.01
N ALA A 302 6.29 1.59 -9.80
CA ALA A 302 6.65 1.45 -11.21
C ALA A 302 7.91 0.59 -11.38
N ALA A 303 8.93 0.77 -10.54
CA ALA A 303 10.13 -0.05 -10.54
C ALA A 303 9.82 -1.53 -10.24
N TYR A 304 8.94 -1.80 -9.26
CA TYR A 304 8.50 -3.17 -8.96
C TYR A 304 7.79 -3.84 -10.14
N ILE A 305 6.95 -3.09 -10.85
CA ILE A 305 6.28 -3.60 -12.07
C ILE A 305 7.32 -3.96 -13.13
N SER A 306 8.38 -3.18 -13.30
CA SER A 306 9.46 -3.52 -14.23
C SER A 306 10.21 -4.80 -13.83
N ILE A 307 10.56 -4.97 -12.54
CA ILE A 307 11.22 -6.18 -12.04
C ILE A 307 10.34 -7.42 -12.25
N VAL A 308 9.03 -7.27 -12.00
CA VAL A 308 8.05 -8.34 -12.25
C VAL A 308 8.11 -8.75 -13.71
N ASN A 309 7.99 -7.81 -14.64
CA ASN A 309 7.95 -8.13 -16.07
C ASN A 309 9.26 -8.74 -16.60
N GLU A 310 10.42 -8.25 -16.15
CA GLU A 310 11.72 -8.88 -16.47
C GLU A 310 11.80 -10.32 -15.97
N GLY A 311 11.18 -10.64 -14.83
CA GLY A 311 11.11 -12.00 -14.33
C GLY A 311 10.42 -12.98 -15.27
N TYR A 312 9.31 -12.57 -15.88
CA TYR A 312 8.56 -13.41 -16.80
C TYR A 312 9.25 -13.57 -18.15
N ALA A 313 9.85 -12.51 -18.68
CA ALA A 313 10.60 -12.58 -19.93
C ALA A 313 11.72 -13.63 -19.86
N ASN A 314 12.39 -13.75 -18.71
CA ASN A 314 13.44 -14.74 -18.49
C ASN A 314 12.91 -16.16 -18.21
N PHE A 315 11.68 -16.31 -17.73
CA PHE A 315 11.09 -17.63 -17.42
C PHE A 315 10.48 -18.32 -18.66
N ARG A 316 9.99 -17.53 -19.63
CA ARG A 316 9.35 -18.02 -20.87
C ARG A 316 10.25 -18.84 -21.82
N PRO A 317 11.56 -18.56 -22.01
CA PRO A 317 12.40 -19.34 -22.94
C PRO A 317 12.61 -20.80 -22.50
N ALA A 318 12.58 -21.10 -21.20
CA ALA A 318 12.78 -22.48 -20.73
C ALA A 318 11.59 -23.40 -21.03
N GLN A 319 10.36 -22.89 -21.00
CA GLN A 319 9.16 -23.68 -21.33
C GLN A 319 8.87 -23.77 -22.83
N ALA A 320 9.30 -22.80 -23.63
CA ALA A 320 9.11 -22.87 -25.09
C ALA A 320 10.05 -23.89 -25.77
N GLY A 321 11.23 -24.14 -25.18
CA GLY A 321 12.17 -25.18 -25.63
C GLY A 321 11.84 -26.57 -25.08
N GLN A 322 11.17 -26.67 -23.93
CA GLN A 322 10.54 -27.89 -23.47
C GLN A 322 9.17 -28.06 -24.14
N GLN A 323 9.17 -28.30 -25.45
CA GLN A 323 8.23 -29.30 -25.95
C GLN A 323 8.53 -30.55 -25.14
N LEU A 324 7.73 -30.80 -24.09
CA LEU A 324 7.64 -32.13 -23.50
C LEU A 324 7.62 -33.08 -24.70
N PRO A 325 8.63 -33.97 -24.86
CA PRO A 325 8.61 -34.93 -25.95
C PRO A 325 7.22 -35.51 -25.91
N ARG A 326 6.45 -35.34 -26.99
CA ARG A 326 5.05 -35.81 -27.04
C ARG A 326 5.13 -37.23 -26.50
N LEU A 327 4.70 -37.42 -25.26
CA LEU A 327 4.50 -38.74 -24.72
C LEU A 327 3.39 -39.23 -25.63
N SER A 328 3.80 -39.99 -26.64
CA SER A 328 2.91 -40.77 -27.47
C SER A 328 2.12 -41.59 -26.48
N MET A 329 0.96 -41.07 -26.07
CA MET A 329 0.05 -41.75 -25.18
C MET A 329 -0.18 -43.10 -25.85
N PRO A 330 0.25 -44.22 -25.24
CA PRO A 330 -0.02 -45.53 -25.78
C PRO A 330 -1.54 -45.63 -25.91
N GLY A 331 -2.02 -45.75 -27.15
CA GLY A 331 -3.39 -46.02 -27.54
C GLY A 331 -4.47 -45.46 -26.61
N ARG A 332 -4.99 -44.27 -26.92
CA ARG A 332 -6.38 -43.99 -26.57
C ARG A 332 -7.20 -45.12 -27.21
N PRO A 333 -7.95 -45.95 -26.46
CA PRO A 333 -8.74 -47.01 -27.05
C PRO A 333 -9.67 -46.37 -28.06
N ARG A 334 -9.53 -46.84 -29.30
CA ARG A 334 -10.36 -46.43 -30.44
C ARG A 334 -11.82 -46.66 -30.01
N PRO A 335 -12.73 -45.66 -30.13
CA PRO A 335 -14.14 -45.87 -29.81
C PRO A 335 -14.65 -47.06 -30.64
N ALA A 336 -15.36 -47.98 -29.99
CA ALA A 336 -15.80 -49.27 -30.56
C ALA A 336 -16.61 -49.09 -31.85
N ASP A 337 -17.19 -47.93 -32.03
CA ASP A 337 -18.03 -47.54 -33.17
C ASP A 337 -17.22 -47.43 -34.48
N ALA A 338 -15.90 -47.23 -34.39
CA ALA A 338 -15.00 -47.19 -35.55
C ALA A 338 -14.49 -48.57 -35.97
N ALA A 339 -14.83 -49.64 -35.25
CA ALA A 339 -14.46 -51.02 -35.62
C ALA A 339 -15.52 -51.73 -36.49
N MET A 340 -16.74 -51.21 -36.59
CA MET A 340 -17.80 -51.82 -37.40
C MET A 340 -17.82 -51.34 -38.87
N SER A 341 -17.13 -50.25 -39.23
CA SER A 341 -17.14 -49.74 -40.62
C SER A 341 -16.17 -50.45 -41.56
N ASP A 342 -15.24 -51.26 -41.06
CA ASP A 342 -14.20 -51.94 -41.87
C ASP A 342 -14.52 -53.41 -42.18
N ILE A 343 -15.73 -53.90 -41.85
CA ILE A 343 -16.18 -55.22 -42.32
C ILE A 343 -16.64 -55.06 -43.77
N ALA A 344 -15.73 -55.36 -44.71
CA ALA A 344 -16.03 -55.47 -46.13
C ALA A 344 -17.14 -56.50 -46.36
N GLY A 345 -18.36 -56.04 -46.71
CA GLY A 345 -19.46 -56.91 -47.15
C GLY A 345 -20.85 -56.57 -46.61
N LEU A 346 -20.99 -55.70 -45.61
CA LEU A 346 -22.31 -55.33 -45.09
C LEU A 346 -22.87 -54.12 -45.86
N ARG A 347 -23.71 -54.39 -46.87
CA ARG A 347 -24.55 -53.36 -47.50
C ARG A 347 -25.60 -52.88 -46.49
N PRO A 348 -25.79 -51.57 -46.30
CA PRO A 348 -26.90 -51.06 -45.50
C PRO A 348 -28.24 -51.46 -46.13
N PRO A 349 -29.28 -51.71 -45.31
CA PRO A 349 -30.60 -52.06 -45.79
C PRO A 349 -31.20 -50.89 -46.59
N LEU A 350 -31.78 -51.20 -47.76
CA LEU A 350 -32.50 -50.26 -48.60
C LEU A 350 -33.69 -49.68 -47.82
N GLU A 351 -33.75 -48.36 -47.72
CA GLU A 351 -34.90 -47.66 -47.16
C GLU A 351 -36.15 -47.97 -48.00
N PRO A 352 -37.29 -48.28 -47.37
CA PRO A 352 -38.55 -48.47 -48.07
C PRO A 352 -39.09 -47.12 -48.58
N VAL A 353 -39.46 -47.11 -49.86
CA VAL A 353 -40.11 -45.99 -50.57
C VAL A 353 -41.54 -45.79 -50.09
#